data_AF-F9XER6-F1
#
_entry.id   AF-F9XER6-F1
#
_cell.length_a   1.000
_cell.length_b   1.000
_cell.length_c   1.000
_cell.angle_alpha   90.00
_cell.angle_beta   90.00
_cell.angle_gamma   90.00
#
_symmetry.space_group_name_H-M   'P 1'
#
loop_
_entity.id
_entity.type
_entity.pdbx_description
1 polymer ?
#
loop_
_entity_poly.entity_id
_entity_poly.type
_entity_poly.pdbx_seq_one_letter_code
_entity_poly.pdbx_strand_id
1 'polypeptide(L)'
;MPPRNEASYIRTRAELQYLIDDQVNTSQRQLVRRIDIVLAKLREPGLTKEYRALGARTLRSLYEDLEYANERIVALRAELVERERAVAEFEERERRERRDHEERVRRQRVAEEREVELRRRRRVEAEHAAATRRAAGR
;
A
#
# COMPACT_ATOMS: atom_id res chain seq x y z
N MET A 1 27.17 24.34 3.18
CA MET A 1 25.88 23.68 3.46
C MET A 1 25.92 22.30 2.82
N PRO A 2 25.63 21.20 3.54
CA PRO A 2 25.53 19.90 2.88
C PRO A 2 24.27 19.88 2.01
N PRO A 3 24.26 19.14 0.88
CA PRO A 3 23.11 19.05 0.00
C PRO A 3 21.96 18.37 0.74
N ARG A 4 20.74 18.91 0.61
CA ARG A 4 19.53 18.24 1.06
C ARG A 4 19.38 16.97 0.23
N ASN A 5 19.49 15.82 0.89
CA ASN A 5 19.25 14.52 0.31
C ASN A 5 17.73 14.39 0.05
N GLU A 6 17.23 14.98 -1.04
CA GLU A 6 15.83 14.86 -1.50
C GLU A 6 15.55 13.48 -2.14
N ALA A 7 16.58 12.62 -2.21
CA ALA A 7 16.47 11.26 -2.70
C ALA A 7 15.95 10.31 -1.60
N SER A 8 14.68 9.90 -1.77
CA SER A 8 14.08 8.67 -1.24
C SER A 8 13.67 8.63 0.24
N TYR A 9 12.98 9.67 0.73
CA TYR A 9 12.10 9.44 1.89
C TYR A 9 10.78 8.84 1.38
N ILE A 10 10.72 7.51 1.31
CA ILE A 10 9.50 6.79 0.95
C ILE A 10 8.48 7.03 2.05
N ARG A 11 7.44 7.80 1.76
CA ARG A 11 6.36 8.06 2.72
C ARG A 11 5.50 6.82 2.92
N THR A 12 5.14 6.57 4.17
CA THR A 12 4.20 5.53 4.55
C THR A 12 2.76 5.96 4.22
N ARG A 13 1.84 5.00 4.16
CA ARG A 13 0.41 5.25 3.97
C ARG A 13 -0.15 6.23 5.00
N ALA A 14 0.24 6.08 6.27
CA ALA A 14 -0.21 6.94 7.36
C ALA A 14 0.31 8.38 7.21
N GLU A 15 1.56 8.55 6.80
CA GLU A 15 2.14 9.88 6.52
C GLU A 15 1.46 10.55 5.33
N LEU A 16 1.17 9.80 4.26
CA LEU A 16 0.44 10.33 3.10
C LEU A 16 -0.98 10.77 3.47
N GLN A 17 -1.69 9.94 4.24
CA GLN A 17 -3.02 10.28 4.72
C GLN A 17 -3.00 11.53 5.59
N TYR A 18 -2.05 11.62 6.53
CA TYR A 18 -1.87 12.79 7.38
C TYR A 18 -1.60 14.07 6.55
N LEU A 19 -0.71 13.99 5.56
CA LEU A 19 -0.40 15.14 4.70
C LEU A 19 -1.60 15.57 3.86
N ILE A 20 -2.41 14.63 3.36
CA ILE A 20 -3.64 14.94 2.63
C ILE A 20 -4.62 15.67 3.57
N ASP A 21 -4.83 15.13 4.77
CA ASP A 21 -5.77 15.69 5.73
C ASP A 21 -5.34 17.08 6.21
N ASP A 22 -4.04 17.29 6.42
CA ASP A 22 -3.49 18.62 6.71
C ASP A 22 -3.68 19.59 5.54
N GLN A 23 -3.37 19.19 4.30
CA GLN A 23 -3.57 20.08 3.14
C GLN A 23 -5.05 20.45 2.91
N VAL A 24 -5.98 19.51 3.11
CA VAL A 24 -7.41 19.77 3.03
C VAL A 24 -7.86 20.72 4.15
N ASN A 25 -7.48 20.44 5.40
CA ASN A 25 -7.97 21.19 6.55
C ASN A 25 -7.32 22.56 6.71
N THR A 26 -6.00 22.63 6.52
CA THR A 26 -5.20 23.83 6.76
C THR A 26 -5.15 24.71 5.52
N SER A 27 -4.84 24.17 4.35
CA SER A 27 -4.67 24.98 3.14
C SER A 27 -6.02 25.24 2.46
N GLN A 28 -6.70 24.20 2.02
CA GLN A 28 -7.89 24.33 1.16
C GLN A 28 -9.05 25.03 1.87
N ARG A 29 -9.44 24.55 3.06
CA ARG A 29 -10.56 25.13 3.81
C ARG A 29 -10.30 26.58 4.24
N GLN A 30 -9.08 26.92 4.63
CA GLN A 30 -8.76 28.30 5.01
C GLN A 30 -8.77 29.24 3.79
N LEU A 31 -8.25 28.79 2.64
CA LEU A 31 -8.30 29.55 1.40
C LEU A 31 -9.74 29.81 0.94
N VAL A 32 -10.60 28.78 0.96
CA VAL A 32 -12.03 28.93 0.64
C VAL A 32 -12.71 29.94 1.57
N ARG A 33 -12.47 29.87 2.88
CA ARG A 33 -13.02 30.86 3.83
C ARG A 33 -12.54 32.28 3.53
N ARG A 34 -11.27 32.46 3.17
CA ARG A 34 -10.72 33.77 2.80
C ARG A 34 -11.35 34.30 1.50
N ILE A 35 -11.56 33.42 0.51
CA ILE A 35 -12.27 33.74 -0.73
C ILE A 35 -13.69 34.21 -0.41
N ASP A 36 -14.43 33.48 0.42
CA ASP A 36 -15.79 33.84 0.82
C ASP A 36 -15.86 35.21 1.50
N ILE A 37 -14.91 35.51 2.39
CA ILE A 37 -14.81 36.81 3.06
C ILE A 37 -14.58 37.93 2.03
N VAL A 38 -13.65 37.75 1.10
CA VAL A 38 -13.35 38.77 0.08
C VAL A 38 -14.55 38.96 -0.86
N LEU A 39 -15.22 37.88 -1.27
CA LEU A 39 -16.44 37.96 -2.07
C LEU A 39 -17.56 38.70 -1.34
N ALA A 40 -17.75 38.43 -0.05
CA ALA A 40 -18.73 39.14 0.77
C ALA A 40 -18.42 40.63 0.85
N LYS A 41 -17.15 41.00 1.09
CA LYS A 41 -16.69 42.39 1.12
C LYS A 41 -16.90 43.10 -0.21
N LEU A 42 -16.65 42.43 -1.34
CA LEU A 42 -16.86 42.99 -2.68
C LEU A 42 -18.34 43.23 -3.03
N ARG A 43 -19.27 42.59 -2.32
CA ARG A 43 -20.72 42.79 -2.49
C ARG A 43 -21.27 43.96 -1.64
N GLU A 44 -20.48 44.53 -0.75
CA GLU A 44 -20.93 45.64 0.10
C GLU A 44 -21.23 46.89 -0.76
N PRO A 45 -22.38 47.56 -0.53
CA PRO A 45 -22.73 48.79 -1.24
C PRO A 45 -21.76 49.91 -0.86
N GLY A 46 -21.53 50.85 -1.79
CA GLY A 46 -20.66 52.01 -1.55
C GLY A 46 -19.15 51.72 -1.66
N LEU A 47 -18.73 50.51 -2.05
CA LEU A 47 -17.32 50.19 -2.26
C LEU A 47 -16.69 51.08 -3.33
N THR A 48 -15.52 51.66 -3.05
CA THR A 48 -14.83 52.48 -4.05
C THR A 48 -14.26 51.60 -5.18
N LYS A 49 -13.90 52.22 -6.31
CA LYS A 49 -13.29 51.52 -7.44
C LYS A 49 -11.95 50.88 -7.04
N GLU A 50 -11.19 51.54 -6.18
CA GLU A 50 -9.89 51.09 -5.67
C GLU A 50 -10.05 49.81 -4.84
N TYR A 51 -11.01 49.77 -3.91
CA TYR A 51 -11.27 48.58 -3.10
C TYR A 51 -11.80 47.41 -3.94
N ARG A 52 -12.59 47.67 -4.98
CA ARG A 52 -13.00 46.62 -5.93
C ARG A 52 -11.80 46.04 -6.69
N ALA A 53 -10.91 46.90 -7.18
CA ALA A 53 -9.70 46.47 -7.88
C ALA A 53 -8.75 45.68 -6.94
N LEU A 54 -8.61 46.10 -5.68
CA LEU A 54 -7.84 45.38 -4.68
C LEU A 54 -8.45 43.99 -4.42
N GLY A 55 -9.75 43.91 -4.15
CA GLY A 55 -10.41 42.62 -3.89
C GLY A 55 -10.35 41.68 -5.10
N ALA A 56 -10.43 42.19 -6.33
CA ALA A 56 -10.26 41.37 -7.54
C ALA A 56 -8.83 40.77 -7.64
N ARG A 57 -7.79 41.55 -7.31
CA ARG A 57 -6.41 41.04 -7.25
C ARG A 57 -6.23 40.01 -6.14
N THR A 58 -6.79 40.28 -4.97
CA THR A 58 -6.74 39.34 -3.84
C THR A 58 -7.44 38.03 -4.18
N LEU A 59 -8.61 38.07 -4.82
CA LEU A 59 -9.30 36.86 -5.27
C LEU A 59 -8.45 36.06 -6.26
N ARG A 60 -7.84 36.72 -7.24
CA ARG A 60 -6.97 36.04 -8.21
C ARG A 60 -5.86 35.25 -7.50
N SER A 61 -5.13 35.90 -6.60
CA SER A 61 -4.06 35.25 -5.83
C SER A 61 -4.60 34.10 -4.97
N LEU A 62 -5.74 34.27 -4.30
CA LEU A 62 -6.34 33.19 -3.49
C LEU A 62 -6.81 31.99 -4.33
N TYR A 63 -7.30 32.23 -5.55
CA TYR A 63 -7.66 31.15 -6.47
C TYR A 63 -6.43 30.40 -6.99
N GLU A 64 -5.35 31.10 -7.32
CA GLU A 64 -4.06 30.49 -7.68
C GLU A 64 -3.51 29.63 -6.53
N ASP A 65 -3.54 30.14 -5.30
CA ASP A 65 -3.14 29.38 -4.11
C ASP A 65 -4.03 28.14 -3.89
N LEU A 66 -5.34 28.26 -4.14
CA LEU A 66 -6.30 27.17 -3.99
C LEU A 66 -6.08 26.09 -5.05
N GLU A 67 -5.82 26.49 -6.30
CA GLU A 67 -5.48 25.60 -7.39
C GLU A 67 -4.21 24.81 -7.06
N TYR A 68 -3.15 25.49 -6.61
CA TYR A 68 -1.91 24.84 -6.19
C TYR A 68 -2.13 23.86 -5.02
N ALA A 69 -2.94 24.23 -4.02
CA ALA A 69 -3.27 23.33 -2.92
C ALA A 69 -4.03 22.08 -3.42
N ASN A 70 -4.96 22.24 -4.37
CA ASN A 70 -5.71 21.14 -4.97
C ASN A 70 -4.79 20.20 -5.76
N GLU A 71 -3.88 20.73 -6.58
CA GLU A 71 -2.90 19.93 -7.32
C GLU A 71 -2.06 19.06 -6.38
N ARG A 72 -1.59 19.64 -5.27
CA ARG A 72 -0.84 18.90 -4.26
C ARG A 72 -1.65 17.79 -3.60
N ILE A 73 -2.92 18.04 -3.27
CA ILE A 73 -3.82 17.02 -2.72
C ILE A 73 -4.02 15.89 -3.71
N VAL A 74 -4.23 16.19 -4.99
CA VAL A 74 -4.39 15.19 -6.05
C VAL A 74 -3.12 14.35 -6.20
N ALA A 75 -1.94 14.98 -6.23
CA ALA A 75 -0.66 14.28 -6.31
C ALA A 75 -0.45 13.33 -5.11
N LEU A 76 -0.70 13.79 -3.89
CA LEU A 76 -0.59 12.96 -2.69
C LEU A 76 -1.57 11.78 -2.69
N ARG A 77 -2.80 11.99 -3.19
CA ARG A 77 -3.80 10.92 -3.34
C ARG A 77 -3.37 9.89 -4.39
N ALA A 78 -2.77 10.32 -5.50
CA ALA A 78 -2.22 9.42 -6.50
C ALA A 78 -1.10 8.55 -5.91
N GLU A 79 -0.16 9.18 -5.18
CA GLU A 79 0.92 8.48 -4.46
C GLU A 79 0.37 7.45 -3.46
N LEU A 80 -0.69 7.81 -2.73
CA LEU A 80 -1.36 6.91 -1.79
C LEU A 80 -1.96 5.68 -2.50
N VAL A 81 -2.66 5.87 -3.62
CA VAL A 81 -3.25 4.78 -4.40
C VAL A 81 -2.19 3.85 -4.96
N GLU A 82 -1.10 4.40 -5.52
CA GLU A 82 0.02 3.59 -6.01
C GLU A 82 0.66 2.78 -4.88
N ARG A 83 0.79 3.36 -3.69
CA ARG A 83 1.34 2.68 -2.52
C ARG A 83 0.43 1.54 -2.05
N GLU A 84 -0.88 1.77 -2.02
CA GLU A 84 -1.86 0.73 -1.67
C GLU A 84 -1.83 -0.44 -2.66
N ARG A 85 -1.69 -0.16 -3.96
CA ARG A 85 -1.51 -1.20 -4.99
C ARG A 85 -0.23 -2.00 -4.76
N ALA A 86 0.89 -1.34 -4.52
CA ALA A 86 2.18 -2.00 -4.28
C ALA A 86 2.13 -2.91 -3.04
N VAL A 87 1.46 -2.48 -1.96
CA VAL A 87 1.24 -3.32 -0.77
C VAL A 87 0.37 -4.53 -1.10
N ALA A 88 -0.72 -4.35 -1.83
CA ALA A 88 -1.61 -5.45 -2.21
C ALA A 88 -0.90 -6.51 -3.08
N GLU A 89 -0.07 -6.07 -4.03
CA GLU A 89 0.74 -6.96 -4.88
C GLU A 89 1.77 -7.75 -4.06
N PHE A 90 2.43 -7.07 -3.10
CA PHE A 90 3.40 -7.72 -2.21
C PHE A 90 2.72 -8.78 -1.35
N GLU A 91 1.59 -8.45 -0.71
CA GLU A 91 0.84 -9.40 0.10
C GLU A 91 0.32 -10.58 -0.72
N GLU A 92 -0.13 -10.34 -1.97
CA GLU A 92 -0.55 -11.42 -2.85
C GLU A 92 0.61 -12.36 -3.19
N ARG A 93 1.80 -11.80 -3.45
CA ARG A 93 3.01 -12.58 -3.70
C ARG A 93 3.37 -13.44 -2.48
N GLU A 94 3.37 -12.87 -1.28
CA GLU A 94 3.61 -13.63 -0.05
C GLU A 94 2.59 -14.76 0.14
N ARG A 95 1.30 -14.50 -0.12
CA ARG A 95 0.27 -15.55 -0.04
C ARG A 95 0.50 -16.68 -1.05
N ARG A 96 0.95 -16.36 -2.27
CA ARG A 96 1.30 -17.37 -3.29
C ARG A 96 2.51 -18.18 -2.85
N GLU A 97 3.59 -17.52 -2.43
CA GLU A 97 4.82 -18.19 -1.98
C GLU A 97 4.58 -19.12 -0.78
N ARG A 98 3.72 -18.71 0.16
CA ARG A 98 3.31 -19.56 1.29
C ARG A 98 2.56 -20.80 0.84
N ARG A 99 1.58 -20.65 -0.08
CA ARG A 99 0.84 -21.80 -0.63
C ARG A 99 1.76 -22.77 -1.37
N ASP A 100 2.65 -22.24 -2.20
CA ASP A 100 3.60 -23.07 -2.94
C ASP A 100 4.55 -23.81 -1.98
N HIS A 101 5.00 -23.12 -0.93
CA HIS A 101 5.83 -23.74 0.11
C HIS A 101 5.08 -24.85 0.85
N GLU A 102 3.87 -24.59 1.33
CA GLU A 102 3.02 -25.56 2.01
C GLU A 102 2.74 -26.80 1.14
N GLU A 103 2.48 -26.59 -0.14
CA GLU A 103 2.25 -27.68 -1.08
C GLU A 103 3.51 -28.52 -1.29
N ARG A 104 4.69 -27.89 -1.45
CA ARG A 104 5.97 -28.62 -1.54
C ARG A 104 6.22 -29.46 -0.29
N VAL A 105 6.04 -28.87 0.90
CA VAL A 105 6.22 -29.59 2.17
C VAL A 105 5.24 -30.76 2.26
N ARG A 106 3.98 -30.57 1.87
CA ARG A 106 2.99 -31.66 1.84
C ARG A 106 3.40 -32.78 0.90
N ARG A 107 3.81 -32.47 -0.34
CA ARG A 107 4.26 -33.47 -1.32
C ARG A 107 5.48 -34.24 -0.82
N GLN A 108 6.42 -33.55 -0.18
CA GLN A 108 7.59 -34.18 0.42
C GLN A 108 7.20 -35.15 1.53
N ARG A 109 6.33 -34.75 2.47
CA ARG A 109 5.84 -35.64 3.55
C ARG A 109 5.18 -36.90 2.99
N VAL A 110 4.33 -36.77 1.97
CA VAL A 110 3.68 -37.93 1.33
C VAL A 110 4.72 -38.86 0.68
N ALA A 111 5.75 -38.30 0.05
CA ALA A 111 6.83 -39.10 -0.55
C ALA A 111 7.63 -39.85 0.52
N GLU A 112 7.97 -39.18 1.63
CA GLU A 112 8.67 -39.77 2.77
C GLU A 112 7.85 -40.89 3.42
N GLU A 113 6.56 -40.68 3.66
CA GLU A 113 5.64 -41.69 4.20
C GLU A 113 5.58 -42.94 3.30
N ARG A 114 5.45 -42.73 1.98
CA ARG A 114 5.45 -43.84 1.00
C ARG A 114 6.77 -44.60 1.00
N GLU A 115 7.90 -43.91 1.12
CA GLU A 115 9.21 -44.56 1.17
C GLU A 115 9.36 -45.42 2.43
N VAL A 116 8.94 -44.90 3.59
CA VAL A 116 8.95 -45.64 4.86
C VAL A 116 8.06 -46.89 4.75
N GLU A 117 6.86 -46.76 4.17
CA GLU A 117 5.95 -47.88 3.98
C GLU A 117 6.55 -48.95 3.04
N LEU A 118 7.15 -48.55 1.92
CA LEU A 118 7.82 -49.45 1.00
C LEU A 118 8.98 -50.21 1.67
N ARG A 119 9.79 -49.52 2.46
CA ARG A 119 10.88 -50.15 3.24
C ARG A 119 10.33 -51.17 4.24
N ARG A 120 9.23 -50.85 4.92
CA ARG A 120 8.56 -51.76 5.85
C ARG A 120 8.04 -53.02 5.14
N ARG A 121 7.37 -52.87 4.00
CA ARG A 121 6.87 -54.01 3.19
C ARG A 121 8.00 -54.93 2.75
N ARG A 122 9.08 -54.37 2.19
CA ARG A 122 10.27 -55.14 1.78
C ARG A 122 10.90 -55.92 2.93
N ARG A 123 10.95 -55.34 4.13
CA ARG A 123 11.45 -56.03 5.32
C ARG A 123 10.58 -57.23 5.69
N VAL A 124 9.25 -57.04 5.73
CA VAL A 124 8.30 -58.11 6.01
C VAL A 124 8.40 -59.23 4.97
N GLU A 125 8.45 -58.90 3.68
CA GLU A 125 8.63 -59.88 2.60
C GLU A 125 9.94 -60.67 2.74
N ALA A 126 11.04 -60.01 3.08
CA ALA A 126 12.32 -60.66 3.32
C ALA A 126 12.30 -61.60 4.54
N GLU A 127 11.66 -61.18 5.63
CA GLU A 127 11.47 -61.99 6.84
C GLU A 127 10.62 -63.24 6.54
N HIS A 128 9.51 -63.09 5.80
CA HIS A 128 8.68 -64.20 5.33
C HIS A 128 9.48 -65.16 4.46
N ALA A 129 10.17 -64.68 3.42
CA ALA A 129 10.98 -65.53 2.54
C ALA A 129 12.10 -66.28 3.28
N ALA A 130 12.67 -65.68 4.33
CA ALA A 130 13.65 -66.34 5.20
C ALA A 130 13.01 -67.41 6.12
N ALA A 131 11.76 -67.22 6.55
CA ALA A 131 11.01 -68.21 7.32
C ALA A 131 10.60 -69.41 6.44
N THR A 132 10.10 -69.17 5.22
CA THR A 132 9.71 -70.24 4.29
C THR A 132 10.90 -71.11 3.89
N ARG A 133 12.08 -70.50 3.64
CA ARG A 133 13.32 -71.24 3.37
C ARG A 133 13.75 -72.12 4.55
N ARG A 134 13.58 -71.65 5.79
CA ARG A 134 13.87 -72.44 7.00
C ARG A 134 12.89 -73.59 7.23
N ALA A 135 11.62 -73.42 6.83
CA ALA A 135 10.61 -74.46 6.93
C ALA A 135 10.78 -75.56 5.86
N ALA A 136 11.22 -75.20 4.65
CA ALA A 136 11.44 -76.15 3.54
C ALA A 136 12.77 -76.92 3.61
N GLY A 137 13.72 -76.48 4.45
CA GLY A 137 14.99 -77.17 4.70
C GLY A 137 14.98 -78.10 5.92
N ARG A 138 13.79 -78.39 6.48
CA ARG A 138 13.57 -79.41 7.51
C ARG A 138 12.82 -80.59 6.91
#